data_AF-A0A7X8F8M7-F1
#
_entry.id   AF-A0A7X8F8M7-F1
#
_cell.length_a   1.000
_cell.length_b   1.000
_cell.length_c   1.000
_cell.angle_alpha   90.00
_cell.angle_beta   90.00
_cell.angle_gamma   90.00
#
_symmetry.space_group_name_H-M   'P 1'
#
loop_
_entity.id
_entity.type
_entity.pdbx_description
1 polymer ?
#
loop_
_entity_poly.entity_id
_entity_poly.type
_entity_poly.pdbx_seq_one_letter_code
_entity_poly.pdbx_strand_id
1 'polypeptide(L)' 'MIDRKKRFSRRKYCRFCANKELEIDYKNVDTLRQFISEVGKIDPARVTGTCAKHQRRLTAEIKRARQMALIPYTIE' A
#
# COMPACT_ATOMS: atom_id res chain seq x y z
N MET A 1 31.48 -10.17 -2.13
CA MET A 1 30.46 -9.12 -2.39
C MET A 1 29.37 -9.76 -3.23
N ILE A 2 28.16 -9.98 -2.69
CA ILE A 2 27.11 -10.69 -3.42
C ILE A 2 26.38 -9.67 -4.31
N ASP A 3 26.69 -9.70 -5.60
CA ASP A 3 25.97 -9.01 -6.66
C ASP A 3 24.50 -9.47 -6.67
N ARG A 4 23.65 -8.73 -5.97
CA ARG A 4 22.20 -8.87 -6.06
C ARG A 4 21.77 -8.44 -7.46
N LYS A 5 21.81 -9.39 -8.39
CA LYS A 5 21.29 -9.30 -9.76
C LYS A 5 19.94 -8.58 -9.71
N LYS A 6 19.91 -7.30 -10.11
CA LYS A 6 18.69 -6.49 -10.16
C LYS A 6 17.75 -7.17 -11.15
N ARG A 7 16.84 -8.01 -10.65
CA ARG A 7 15.73 -8.54 -11.44
C ARG A 7 15.00 -7.33 -12.00
N PHE A 8 15.04 -7.16 -13.32
CA PHE A 8 14.30 -6.13 -14.04
C PHE A 8 12.80 -6.40 -13.83
N SER A 9 12.25 -5.89 -12.73
CA SER A 9 10.81 -5.86 -12.52
C SER A 9 10.21 -4.93 -13.56
N ARG A 10 9.19 -5.38 -14.29
CA ARG A 10 8.35 -4.50 -15.12
C ARG A 10 7.97 -3.28 -14.28
N ARG A 11 8.09 -2.09 -14.87
CA ARG A 11 7.66 -0.83 -14.24
C ARG A 11 6.17 -0.98 -13.93
N LYS A 12 5.83 -1.16 -12.66
CA LYS A 12 4.43 -1.18 -12.22
C LYS A 12 3.90 0.24 -12.29
N TYR A 13 2.69 0.39 -12.83
CA TYR A 13 2.00 1.68 -12.88
C TYR A 13 1.20 1.88 -11.58
N CYS A 14 1.03 3.13 -11.18
CA CYS A 14 0.23 3.43 -9.99
C CYS A 14 -1.25 3.26 -10.30
N ARG A 15 -1.90 2.32 -9.58
CA ARG A 15 -3.34 2.03 -9.70
C ARG A 15 -4.21 3.27 -9.51
N PHE A 16 -3.87 4.11 -8.53
CA PHE A 16 -4.59 5.37 -8.22
C PHE A 16 -4.38 6.47 -9.26
N CYS A 17 -3.26 6.46 -9.98
CA CYS A 17 -3.06 7.41 -11.08
C CYS A 17 -3.85 6.99 -12.33
N ALA A 18 -3.97 5.69 -12.56
CA ALA A 18 -4.70 5.15 -13.70
C ALA A 18 -6.23 5.25 -13.51
N ASN A 19 -6.71 5.00 -12.28
CA ASN A 19 -8.12 5.02 -11.93
C ASN A 19 -8.40 6.14 -10.93
N LYS A 20 -9.02 7.23 -11.39
CA LYS A 20 -9.36 8.39 -10.55
C LYS A 20 -10.53 8.15 -9.60
N GLU A 21 -11.37 7.16 -9.88
CA GLU A 21 -12.52 6.78 -9.04
C GLU A 21 -12.09 6.08 -7.74
N LEU A 22 -10.86 5.54 -7.70
CA LEU A 22 -10.31 4.90 -6.51
C LEU A 22 -9.80 5.97 -5.54
N GLU A 23 -10.68 6.42 -4.66
CA GLU A 23 -10.32 7.34 -3.58
C GLU A 23 -9.61 6.63 -2.41
N ILE A 24 -8.55 7.26 -1.93
CA ILE A 24 -7.78 6.81 -0.76
C ILE A 24 -8.38 7.47 0.47
N ASP A 25 -9.20 6.70 1.20
CA ASP A 25 -9.85 7.08 2.45
C ASP A 25 -9.81 5.93 3.46
N TYR A 26 -9.73 6.25 4.76
CA TYR A 26 -9.66 5.27 5.84
C TYR A 26 -10.96 4.45 6.02
N LYS A 27 -12.10 4.98 5.56
CA LYS A 27 -13.40 4.30 5.60
C LYS A 27 -13.48 3.14 4.60
N ASN A 28 -12.72 3.23 3.51
CA ASN A 28 -12.71 2.23 2.44
C ASN A 28 -11.73 1.10 2.78
N VAL A 29 -12.11 0.26 3.74
CA VAL A 29 -11.22 -0.80 4.25
C VAL A 29 -10.81 -1.80 3.16
N ASP A 30 -11.70 -2.09 2.21
CA ASP A 30 -11.44 -3.06 1.13
C ASP A 30 -10.34 -2.61 0.17
N THR A 31 -10.25 -1.31 -0.11
CA THR A 31 -9.16 -0.79 -0.95
C THR A 31 -7.85 -0.80 -0.17
N LEU A 32 -7.87 -0.45 1.12
CA LEU A 32 -6.67 -0.41 1.96
C LEU A 32 -6.09 -1.80 2.26
N ARG A 33 -6.94 -2.82 2.43
CA ARG A 33 -6.51 -4.22 2.63
C ARG A 33 -5.61 -4.73 1.51
N GLN A 34 -5.80 -4.28 0.28
CA GLN A 34 -4.95 -4.68 -0.87
C GLN A 34 -3.50 -4.15 -0.79
N PHE A 35 -3.23 -3.18 0.09
CA PHE A 35 -1.91 -2.59 0.29
C PHE A 35 -1.29 -2.97 1.63
N ILE A 36 -1.87 -3.99 2.27
CA ILE A 36 -1.44 -4.53 3.55
C ILE A 36 -1.13 -6.01 3.35
N SER A 37 0.01 -6.43 3.86
CA SER A 37 0.43 -7.82 3.89
C SER A 37 -0.46 -8.63 4.84
N GLU A 38 -0.48 -9.95 4.67
CA GLU A 38 -1.25 -10.88 5.52
C GLU A 38 -0.95 -10.71 7.02
N VAL A 39 0.27 -10.30 7.38
CA VAL A 39 0.71 -10.05 8.78
C VAL A 39 0.21 -8.69 9.31
N GLY A 40 -0.50 -7.90 8.50
CA GLY A 40 -0.95 -6.56 8.85
C GLY A 40 0.07 -5.45 8.59
N LYS A 41 1.24 -5.74 7.99
CA LYS A 41 2.27 -4.73 7.63
C LYS A 41 1.89 -3.97 6.35
N ILE A 42 2.29 -2.69 6.25
CA ILE A 42 2.04 -1.89 5.04
C ILE A 42 3.03 -2.31 3.95
N ASP A 43 2.52 -2.64 2.76
CA ASP A 43 3.38 -3.04 1.65
C ASP A 43 4.16 -1.86 1.08
N PRO A 44 5.46 -2.04 0.76
CA PRO A 44 6.28 -0.98 0.21
C PRO A 44 5.89 -0.69 -1.24
N ALA A 45 6.06 0.58 -1.65
CA ALA A 45 5.75 1.06 -3.01
C ALA A 45 6.42 0.24 -4.14
N ARG A 46 7.55 -0.42 -3.86
CA ARG A 46 8.23 -1.30 -4.83
C ARG A 46 7.44 -2.56 -5.19
N VAL A 47 6.58 -3.02 -4.28
CA VAL A 47 5.72 -4.20 -4.48
C VAL A 47 4.40 -3.77 -5.09
N THR A 48 3.79 -2.70 -4.56
CA THR A 48 2.46 -2.22 -4.97
C THR A 48 2.49 -1.36 -6.25
N GLY A 49 3.62 -0.73 -6.59
CA GLY A 49 3.76 0.13 -7.76
C GLY A 49 3.12 1.51 -7.62
N THR A 50 2.80 1.93 -6.40
CA THR A 50 2.18 3.23 -6.11
C THR A 50 3.18 4.38 -6.26
N CYS A 51 2.71 5.53 -6.77
CA CYS A 51 3.51 6.76 -6.80
C CYS A 51 3.82 7.24 -5.38
N ALA A 52 4.95 7.93 -5.18
CA ALA A 52 5.36 8.44 -3.86
C ALA A 52 4.29 9.33 -3.19
N LYS A 53 3.58 10.16 -3.96
CA LYS A 53 2.47 10.98 -3.46
C LYS A 53 1.33 10.12 -2.89
N HIS A 54 0.90 9.11 -3.64
CA HIS A 54 -0.17 8.22 -3.23
C HIS A 54 0.25 7.29 -2.09
N GLN A 55 1.50 6.81 -2.07
CA GLN A 55 2.00 6.00 -0.96
C GLN A 55 1.99 6.77 0.37
N ARG A 56 2.37 8.05 0.38
CA ARG A 56 2.32 8.90 1.58
C ARG A 56 0.89 9.07 2.08
N ARG A 57 -0.05 9.37 1.19
CA ARG A 57 -1.48 9.50 1.52
C ARG A 57 -2.05 8.18 2.05
N LEU A 58 -1.78 7.08 1.35
CA LEU A 58 -2.20 5.73 1.73
C LEU A 58 -1.66 5.33 3.11
N THR A 59 -0.39 5.63 3.39
CA THR A 59 0.20 5.36 4.70
C THR A 59 -0.49 6.16 5.81
N ALA A 60 -0.87 7.42 5.55
CA ALA A 60 -1.60 8.24 6.51
C ALA A 60 -3.00 7.68 6.79
N GLU A 61 -3.75 7.34 5.74
CA GLU A 61 -5.10 6.77 5.90
C GLU A 61 -5.08 5.39 6.57
N ILE A 62 -4.12 4.51 6.24
CA ILE A 62 -3.99 3.21 6.92
C ILE A 62 -3.71 3.40 8.41
N LYS A 63 -2.87 4.37 8.78
CA LYS A 63 -2.60 4.67 10.20
C LYS A 63 -3.86 5.17 10.91
N ARG A 64 -4.68 6.01 10.27
CA ARG A 64 -5.98 6.42 10.81
C ARG A 64 -6.94 5.25 10.96
N ALA A 65 -7.06 4.40 9.93
CA ALA A 65 -7.90 3.21 9.97
C ALA A 65 -7.51 2.27 11.12
N ARG A 66 -6.21 2.14 11.40
CA ARG A 66 -5.71 1.37 12.55
C ARG A 66 -6.05 2.00 13.89
N GLN A 67 -5.99 3.32 14.02
CA GLN A 67 -6.43 4.04 15.23
C GLN A 67 -7.93 3.85 15.49
N MET A 68 -8.73 3.75 14.42
CA MET A 68 -10.17 3.49 14.49
C MET A 68 -10.55 2.01 14.59
N ALA A 69 -9.57 1.11 14.79
CA ALA A 69 -9.76 -0.33 14.87
C ALA A 69 -10.40 -0.99 13.63
N LEU A 70 -10.40 -0.31 12.47
CA LEU A 70 -10.89 -0.87 11.20
C LEU A 70 -9.89 -1.88 10.59
N ILE A 71 -8.61 -1.69 10.89
CA ILE A 71 -7.49 -2.50 10.39
C ILE A 71 -6.59 -2.87 11.59
N PRO A 72 -6.26 -4.15 11.78
CA PRO A 72 -5.36 -4.57 12.86
C PRO A 72 -3.90 -4.17 12.57
N TYR A 73 -3.12 -3.97 13.64
CA TYR A 73 -1.67 -3.73 13.54
C TYR A 73 -0.89 -5.01 13.21
N THR A 74 -1.36 -6.14 13.74
CA THR A 74 -0.79 -7.47 13.62
C THR A 74 -1.93 -8.47 13.52
N ILE A 75 -1.80 -9.40 12.60
CA ILE A 75 -2.65 -10.59 12.49
C ILE A 75 -1.69 -11.73 12.85
N GLU A 76 -1.98 -12.45 13.94
CA GLU A 76 -1.15 -13.56 14.44
C GLU A 76 -1.09 -14.72 13.43
#